data_AF-A0A961WHI5-F1
#
_entry.id   AF-A0A961WHI5-F1
#
_cell.length_a   1.000
_cell.length_b   1.000
_cell.length_c   1.000
_cell.angle_alpha   90.00
_cell.angle_beta   90.00
_cell.angle_gamma   90.00
#
_symmetry.space_group_name_H-M   'P 1'
#
loop_
_entity.id
_entity.type
_entity.pdbx_description
1 polymer ?
#
loop_
_entity_poly.entity_id
_entity_poly.type
_entity_poly.pdbx_seq_one_letter_code
_entity_poly.pdbx_strand_id
1 'polypeptide(L)'
;PHKMLTGRREDFDSIGRLGGMSKFLRRTESEYDHFGAGHAGTSISAALGMARAKFHQGEDGVVIALIGDGSMTAGMAFEALNHAGHIGEKNLIVVLNDNEMSIDPNVGALSSYLSRKLSAPMARRMKGWARELLSGMPGDMLHCARKAEESLKVFFSPGLLFEALGFRYVGPIQGHRMDVVLETMENVK
;
A
#
# COMPACT_ATOMS: atom_id res chain seq x y z
N PRO A 1 -12.22 14.55 -3.40
CA PRO A 1 -12.69 14.60 -4.81
C PRO A 1 -13.80 13.59 -5.14
N HIS A 2 -13.68 12.32 -4.71
CA HIS A 2 -14.67 11.26 -4.95
C HIS A 2 -16.13 11.69 -4.81
N LYS A 3 -16.53 12.23 -3.64
CA LYS A 3 -17.92 12.66 -3.40
C LYS A 3 -18.39 13.74 -4.39
N MET A 4 -17.55 14.75 -4.66
CA MET A 4 -17.86 15.78 -5.66
C MET A 4 -18.03 15.20 -7.07
N LEU A 5 -17.21 14.22 -7.45
CA LEU A 5 -17.26 13.58 -8.78
C LEU A 5 -18.42 12.58 -8.92
N THR A 6 -19.08 12.21 -7.82
CA THR A 6 -20.17 11.23 -7.77
C THR A 6 -21.49 11.90 -7.41
N GLY A 7 -21.76 13.06 -8.04
CA GLY A 7 -23.04 13.78 -7.94
C GLY A 7 -23.24 14.62 -6.69
N ARG A 8 -22.28 14.67 -5.76
CA ARG A 8 -22.43 15.37 -4.46
C ARG A 8 -21.59 16.65 -4.37
N ARG A 9 -21.43 17.36 -5.49
CA ARG A 9 -20.62 18.59 -5.54
C ARG A 9 -21.33 19.78 -4.88
N GLU A 10 -22.62 19.94 -5.13
CA GLU A 10 -23.40 21.09 -4.64
C GLU A 10 -23.54 21.07 -3.11
N ASP A 11 -23.72 19.89 -2.52
CA ASP A 11 -23.85 19.72 -1.07
C ASP A 11 -22.50 19.59 -0.34
N PHE A 12 -21.37 19.70 -1.04
CA PHE A 12 -20.06 19.41 -0.46
C PHE A 12 -19.69 20.34 0.69
N ASP A 13 -20.21 21.58 0.70
CA ASP A 13 -19.99 22.55 1.78
C ASP A 13 -20.63 22.12 3.12
N SER A 14 -21.54 21.14 3.09
CA SER A 14 -22.16 20.55 4.29
C SER A 14 -21.30 19.47 4.96
N ILE A 15 -20.17 19.08 4.36
CA ILE A 15 -19.41 17.92 4.81
C ILE A 15 -18.92 18.04 6.26
N GLY A 16 -19.20 17.01 7.06
CA GLY A 16 -18.83 16.94 8.47
C GLY A 16 -19.65 17.81 9.41
N ARG A 17 -20.72 18.45 8.93
CA ARG A 17 -21.68 19.19 9.77
C ARG A 17 -22.80 18.25 10.24
N LEU A 18 -23.41 18.58 11.38
CA LEU A 18 -24.58 17.86 11.88
C LEU A 18 -25.72 17.93 10.83
N GLY A 19 -26.28 16.78 10.47
CA GLY A 19 -27.31 16.68 9.42
C GLY A 19 -26.80 16.85 7.98
N GLY A 20 -25.50 17.11 7.80
CA GLY A 20 -24.85 17.21 6.49
C GLY A 20 -24.16 15.92 6.05
N MET A 21 -23.37 16.03 4.99
CA MET A 21 -22.65 14.91 4.39
C MET A 21 -21.57 14.32 5.29
N SER A 22 -21.36 13.01 5.24
CA SER A 22 -20.28 12.34 5.98
C SER A 22 -18.90 12.73 5.44
N LYS A 23 -17.91 12.87 6.33
CA LYS A 23 -16.50 13.03 5.95
C LYS A 23 -15.92 11.79 5.27
N PHE A 24 -16.46 10.61 5.59
CA PHE A 24 -16.01 9.33 5.08
C PHE A 24 -17.05 8.70 4.16
N LEU A 25 -16.65 7.64 3.45
CA LEU A 25 -17.59 6.84 2.66
C LEU A 25 -18.70 6.31 3.56
N ARG A 26 -19.95 6.48 3.13
CA ARG A 26 -21.12 6.03 3.87
C ARG A 26 -22.11 5.41 2.90
N ARG A 27 -22.31 4.09 3.01
CA ARG A 27 -23.19 3.30 2.12
C ARG A 27 -24.60 3.86 1.98
N THR A 28 -25.16 4.42 3.05
CA THR A 28 -26.50 5.00 3.04
C THR A 28 -26.56 6.40 2.40
N GLU A 29 -25.42 7.00 2.10
CA GLU A 29 -25.33 8.34 1.52
C GLU A 29 -25.24 8.31 -0.01
N SER A 30 -24.70 7.24 -0.59
CA SER A 30 -24.49 7.15 -2.03
C SER A 30 -24.27 5.71 -2.46
N GLU A 31 -24.80 5.35 -3.64
CA GLU A 31 -24.50 4.07 -4.31
C GLU A 31 -23.00 3.89 -4.62
N TYR A 32 -22.27 4.99 -4.83
CA TYR A 32 -20.82 4.97 -5.10
C TYR A 32 -19.97 4.70 -3.86
N ASP A 33 -20.56 4.74 -2.66
CA ASP A 33 -19.87 4.51 -1.38
C ASP A 33 -20.06 3.04 -0.94
N HIS A 34 -19.60 2.09 -1.75
CA HIS A 34 -19.83 0.64 -1.60
C HIS A 34 -19.41 0.04 -0.24
N PHE A 35 -18.50 0.69 0.49
CA PHE A 35 -18.03 0.29 1.81
C PHE A 35 -18.04 1.50 2.76
N GLY A 36 -18.32 1.25 4.05
CA GLY A 36 -18.28 2.27 5.09
C GLY A 36 -16.86 2.50 5.59
N ALA A 37 -16.26 3.63 5.26
CA ALA A 37 -14.91 3.98 5.68
C ALA A 37 -14.89 4.76 7.01
N GLY A 38 -13.68 5.01 7.53
CA GLY A 38 -13.44 5.83 8.72
C GLY A 38 -12.36 5.22 9.62
N HIS A 39 -12.39 3.90 9.80
CA HIS A 39 -11.31 3.16 10.46
C HIS A 39 -10.24 2.77 9.45
N ALA A 40 -8.99 3.13 9.75
CA ALA A 40 -7.83 2.77 8.94
C ALA A 40 -7.59 1.26 8.89
N GLY A 41 -6.98 0.78 7.80
CA GLY A 41 -6.56 -0.61 7.64
C GLY A 41 -7.63 -1.61 7.19
N THR A 42 -8.89 -1.18 7.07
CA THR A 42 -10.04 -2.05 6.78
C THR A 42 -10.32 -2.25 5.28
N SER A 43 -9.71 -1.43 4.41
CA SER A 43 -10.07 -1.37 2.98
C SER A 43 -9.72 -2.65 2.21
N ILE A 44 -8.55 -3.26 2.46
CA ILE A 44 -8.13 -4.49 1.78
C ILE A 44 -9.03 -5.66 2.17
N SER A 45 -9.35 -5.79 3.47
CA SER A 45 -10.25 -6.85 3.96
C SER A 45 -11.65 -6.74 3.36
N ALA A 46 -12.20 -5.52 3.33
CA ALA A 46 -13.51 -5.26 2.71
C ALA A 46 -13.48 -5.57 1.20
N ALA A 47 -12.46 -5.12 0.49
CA ALA A 47 -12.30 -5.37 -0.94
C ALA A 47 -12.13 -6.85 -1.27
N LEU A 48 -11.37 -7.60 -0.46
CA LEU A 48 -11.23 -9.05 -0.59
C LEU A 48 -12.59 -9.74 -0.45
N GLY A 49 -13.39 -9.36 0.56
CA GLY A 49 -14.75 -9.88 0.72
C GLY A 49 -15.65 -9.61 -0.49
N MET A 50 -15.56 -8.41 -1.06
CA MET A 50 -16.29 -8.05 -2.30
C MET A 50 -15.81 -8.86 -3.51
N ALA A 51 -14.50 -9.08 -3.66
CA ALA A 51 -13.94 -9.89 -4.75
C ALA A 51 -14.40 -11.35 -4.64
N ARG A 52 -14.38 -11.91 -3.42
CA ARG A 52 -14.95 -13.25 -3.16
C ARG A 52 -16.43 -13.30 -3.48
N ALA A 53 -17.22 -12.31 -3.08
CA ALA A 53 -18.65 -12.30 -3.38
C ALA A 53 -18.91 -12.34 -4.89
N LYS A 54 -18.20 -11.50 -5.68
CA LYS A 54 -18.28 -11.51 -7.16
C LYS A 54 -17.92 -12.87 -7.74
N PHE A 55 -16.82 -13.47 -7.29
CA PHE A 55 -16.40 -14.80 -7.73
C PHE A 55 -17.51 -15.85 -7.51
N HIS A 56 -18.14 -15.88 -6.33
CA HIS A 56 -19.21 -16.86 -6.04
C HIS A 56 -20.51 -16.57 -6.79
N GLN A 57 -20.75 -15.32 -7.20
CA GLN A 57 -21.91 -14.92 -7.99
C GLN A 57 -21.69 -15.12 -9.49
N GLY A 58 -20.48 -15.53 -9.92
CA GLY A 58 -20.11 -15.62 -11.34
C GLY A 58 -20.08 -14.26 -12.02
N GLU A 59 -19.90 -13.18 -11.26
CA GLU A 59 -19.78 -11.85 -11.81
C GLU A 59 -18.34 -11.57 -12.23
N ASP A 60 -18.19 -11.04 -13.42
CA ASP A 60 -16.91 -10.50 -13.87
C ASP A 60 -16.56 -9.19 -13.15
N GLY A 61 -15.26 -8.88 -13.17
CA GLY A 61 -14.72 -7.61 -12.72
C GLY A 61 -13.70 -7.72 -11.60
N VAL A 62 -12.97 -6.63 -11.42
CA VAL A 62 -11.88 -6.51 -10.45
C VAL A 62 -12.29 -5.53 -9.36
N VAL A 63 -12.03 -5.88 -8.10
CA VAL A 63 -12.23 -4.97 -6.96
C VAL A 63 -10.92 -4.24 -6.68
N ILE A 64 -11.00 -2.93 -6.53
CA ILE A 64 -9.84 -2.08 -6.25
C ILE A 64 -9.89 -1.60 -4.80
N ALA A 65 -8.89 -1.94 -4.01
CA ALA A 65 -8.67 -1.42 -2.67
C ALA A 65 -7.69 -0.25 -2.72
N LEU A 66 -8.09 0.92 -2.21
CA LEU A 66 -7.18 2.05 -2.00
C LEU A 66 -6.75 2.07 -0.52
N ILE A 67 -5.45 2.11 -0.25
CA ILE A 67 -4.91 2.15 1.11
C ILE A 67 -3.74 3.13 1.20
N GLY A 68 -3.63 3.86 2.31
CA GLY A 68 -2.46 4.69 2.60
C GLY A 68 -1.35 3.86 3.28
N ASP A 69 -0.10 4.25 3.09
CA ASP A 69 1.07 3.68 3.78
C ASP A 69 0.95 3.71 5.32
N GLY A 70 0.37 4.76 5.89
CA GLY A 70 0.04 4.81 7.32
C GLY A 70 -0.95 3.72 7.75
N SER A 71 -1.97 3.47 6.92
CA SER A 71 -2.99 2.44 7.17
C SER A 71 -2.47 1.02 6.98
N MET A 72 -1.38 0.83 6.25
CA MET A 72 -0.71 -0.48 6.11
C MET A 72 -0.12 -0.98 7.43
N THR A 73 0.12 -0.10 8.41
CA THR A 73 0.60 -0.50 9.74
C THR A 73 -0.44 -1.25 10.56
N ALA A 74 -1.73 -1.18 10.18
CA ALA A 74 -2.79 -1.91 10.84
C ALA A 74 -2.67 -3.41 10.54
N GLY A 75 -2.71 -4.24 11.59
CA GLY A 75 -2.63 -5.70 11.43
C GLY A 75 -3.71 -6.29 10.53
N MET A 76 -4.89 -5.66 10.47
CA MET A 76 -5.98 -6.07 9.56
C MET A 76 -5.61 -5.94 8.08
N ALA A 77 -4.79 -4.95 7.71
CA ALA A 77 -4.33 -4.81 6.33
C ALA A 77 -3.41 -5.98 5.95
N PHE A 78 -2.51 -6.38 6.84
CA PHE A 78 -1.63 -7.54 6.64
C PHE A 78 -2.35 -8.87 6.63
N GLU A 79 -3.31 -9.05 7.54
CA GLU A 79 -4.13 -10.26 7.58
C GLU A 79 -4.86 -10.42 6.24
N ALA A 80 -5.48 -9.35 5.74
CA ALA A 80 -6.18 -9.38 4.47
C ALA A 80 -5.26 -9.65 3.28
N LEU A 81 -4.05 -9.07 3.23
CA LEU A 81 -3.06 -9.36 2.20
C LEU A 81 -2.63 -10.83 2.25
N ASN A 82 -2.26 -11.33 3.43
CA ASN A 82 -1.87 -12.72 3.60
C ASN A 82 -2.98 -13.69 3.19
N HIS A 83 -4.23 -13.38 3.55
CA HIS A 83 -5.39 -14.18 3.17
C HIS A 83 -5.62 -14.16 1.64
N ALA A 84 -5.59 -12.98 1.01
CA ALA A 84 -5.74 -12.84 -0.44
C ALA A 84 -4.67 -13.64 -1.21
N GLY A 85 -3.42 -13.57 -0.76
CA GLY A 85 -2.33 -14.36 -1.31
C GLY A 85 -2.50 -15.87 -1.13
N HIS A 86 -2.88 -16.30 0.08
CA HIS A 86 -3.08 -17.71 0.40
C HIS A 86 -4.13 -18.38 -0.49
N ILE A 87 -5.24 -17.69 -0.77
CA ILE A 87 -6.32 -18.21 -1.62
C ILE A 87 -6.08 -17.97 -3.11
N GLY A 88 -5.00 -17.27 -3.48
CA GLY A 88 -4.68 -16.93 -4.86
C GLY A 88 -5.75 -16.05 -5.53
N GLU A 89 -6.28 -15.06 -4.82
CA GLU A 89 -7.33 -14.17 -5.36
C GLU A 89 -6.79 -13.36 -6.54
N LYS A 90 -7.48 -13.42 -7.69
CA LYS A 90 -7.05 -12.79 -8.95
C LYS A 90 -7.79 -11.50 -9.26
N ASN A 91 -8.97 -11.30 -8.67
CA ASN A 91 -9.84 -10.17 -8.96
C ASN A 91 -9.72 -9.05 -7.92
N LEU A 92 -8.53 -8.88 -7.34
CA LEU A 92 -8.22 -7.85 -6.34
C LEU A 92 -6.97 -7.07 -6.76
N ILE A 93 -7.13 -5.75 -6.93
CA ILE A 93 -6.01 -4.81 -7.08
C ILE A 93 -5.90 -3.98 -5.81
N VAL A 94 -4.70 -3.91 -5.23
CA VAL A 94 -4.41 -3.05 -4.08
C VAL A 94 -3.54 -1.89 -4.54
N VAL A 95 -4.06 -0.67 -4.42
CA VAL A 95 -3.33 0.56 -4.71
C VAL A 95 -2.87 1.16 -3.39
N LEU A 96 -1.55 1.10 -3.17
CA LEU A 96 -0.88 1.71 -2.04
C LEU A 96 -0.51 3.16 -2.37
N ASN A 97 -1.19 4.11 -1.72
CA ASN A 97 -0.82 5.52 -1.74
C ASN A 97 0.24 5.78 -0.67
N ASP A 98 1.50 5.74 -1.09
CA ASP A 98 2.66 6.06 -0.25
C ASP A 98 2.99 7.56 -0.38
N ASN A 99 2.59 8.33 0.62
CA ASN A 99 2.93 9.75 0.76
C ASN A 99 3.82 10.03 1.98
N GLU A 100 4.38 8.99 2.61
CA GLU A 100 5.21 9.02 3.82
C GLU A 100 4.52 9.59 5.08
N MET A 101 3.19 9.76 5.06
CA MET A 101 2.44 10.48 6.08
C MET A 101 1.19 9.72 6.55
N SER A 102 0.94 9.74 7.87
CA SER A 102 -0.38 9.44 8.47
C SER A 102 -1.09 10.76 8.80
N ILE A 103 -1.45 10.98 10.07
CA ILE A 103 -1.78 12.30 10.61
C ILE A 103 -0.48 13.08 10.89
N ASP A 104 0.53 12.38 11.40
CA ASP A 104 1.93 12.79 11.55
C ASP A 104 2.83 11.92 10.65
N PRO A 105 4.13 12.24 10.48
CA PRO A 105 5.05 11.41 9.71
C PRO A 105 5.00 9.94 10.16
N ASN A 106 5.02 9.03 9.18
CA ASN A 106 4.87 7.62 9.48
C ASN A 106 6.02 7.09 10.35
N VAL A 107 5.67 6.39 11.42
CA VAL A 107 6.61 5.70 12.31
C VAL A 107 6.52 4.20 12.13
N GLY A 108 7.62 3.49 12.39
CA GLY A 108 7.69 2.04 12.39
C GLY A 108 8.58 1.44 11.30
N ALA A 109 8.92 0.17 11.48
CA ALA A 109 9.81 -0.58 10.59
C ALA A 109 9.23 -0.75 9.18
N LEU A 110 7.91 -0.95 9.08
CA LEU A 110 7.25 -1.10 7.79
C LEU A 110 7.24 0.21 6.99
N SER A 111 6.88 1.33 7.62
CA SER A 111 6.91 2.64 6.96
C SER A 111 8.32 3.00 6.51
N SER A 112 9.34 2.62 7.28
CA SER A 112 10.73 2.77 6.89
C SER A 112 11.18 1.84 5.76
N TYR A 113 10.57 0.66 5.65
CA TYR A 113 10.81 -0.30 4.57
C TYR A 113 10.12 0.13 3.27
N LEU A 114 8.92 0.72 3.37
CA LEU A 114 8.18 1.26 2.22
C LEU A 114 8.78 2.59 1.73
N SER A 115 9.22 3.48 2.64
CA SER A 115 9.86 4.74 2.27
C SER A 115 11.21 4.50 1.59
N ARG A 116 11.42 5.19 0.46
CA ARG A 116 12.69 5.20 -0.29
C ARG A 116 13.83 5.89 0.45
N LYS A 117 13.56 6.57 1.57
CA LYS A 117 14.57 7.17 2.43
C LYS A 117 14.75 6.29 3.66
N LEU A 118 15.65 5.30 3.56
CA LEU A 118 16.38 4.86 4.75
C LEU A 118 16.97 6.14 5.36
N SER A 119 16.42 6.59 6.48
CA SER A 119 16.82 7.85 7.09
C SER A 119 18.34 7.83 7.27
N ALA A 120 19.01 8.96 7.04
CA ALA A 120 20.47 9.03 7.14
C ALA A 120 21.03 8.43 8.46
N PRO A 121 20.35 8.56 9.63
CA PRO A 121 20.72 7.85 10.85
C PRO A 121 20.63 6.32 10.75
N MET A 122 19.55 5.79 10.17
CA MET A 122 19.37 4.34 9.99
C MET A 122 20.39 3.77 9.00
N ALA A 123 20.59 4.44 7.86
CA ALA A 123 21.61 4.06 6.88
C ALA A 123 23.01 4.07 7.52
N ARG A 124 23.33 5.09 8.33
CA ARG A 124 24.59 5.13 9.11
C ARG A 124 24.69 3.98 10.10
N ARG A 125 23.60 3.62 10.79
CA ARG A 125 23.57 2.55 11.80
C ARG A 125 23.76 1.16 11.17
N MET A 126 23.07 0.89 10.05
CA MET A 126 23.30 -0.31 9.23
C MET A 126 24.74 -0.38 8.71
N LYS A 127 25.29 0.73 8.22
CA LYS A 127 26.67 0.80 7.72
C LYS A 127 27.69 0.58 8.84
N GLY A 128 27.38 1.03 10.05
CA GLY A 128 28.17 0.76 11.26
C GLY A 128 28.19 -0.73 11.60
N TRP A 129 27.01 -1.35 11.71
CA TRP A 129 26.87 -2.80 11.93
C TRP A 129 27.59 -3.64 10.86
N ALA A 130 27.41 -3.27 9.58
CA ALA A 130 28.08 -3.96 8.49
C ALA A 130 29.62 -3.81 8.58
N ARG A 131 30.13 -2.63 8.92
CA ARG A 131 31.57 -2.39 9.06
C ARG A 131 32.17 -3.12 10.26
N GLU A 132 31.44 -3.22 11.36
CA GLU A 132 31.86 -3.95 12.56
C GLU A 132 31.93 -5.46 12.29
N LEU A 133 30.92 -6.01 11.63
CA LEU A 133 30.89 -7.42 11.20
C LEU A 133 31.99 -7.75 10.17
N LEU A 134 32.29 -6.82 9.26
CA LEU A 134 33.34 -6.98 8.24
C LEU A 134 34.76 -6.72 8.76
N SER A 135 34.92 -5.99 9.87
CA SER A 135 36.24 -5.66 10.45
C SER A 135 36.98 -6.87 11.03
N GLY A 136 36.29 -7.99 11.22
CA GLY A 136 36.85 -9.27 11.63
C GLY A 136 37.23 -10.22 10.49
N MET A 137 37.07 -9.84 9.21
CA MET A 137 37.22 -10.77 8.06
C MET A 137 38.43 -10.43 7.16
N PRO A 138 39.11 -11.43 6.56
CA PRO A 138 40.27 -11.21 5.68
C PRO A 138 39.95 -10.34 4.44
N GLY A 139 40.93 -9.57 3.98
CA GLY A 139 40.78 -8.49 2.99
C GLY A 139 40.18 -8.85 1.62
N ASP A 140 40.16 -10.14 1.25
CA ASP A 140 39.58 -10.61 -0.01
C ASP A 140 38.04 -10.62 -0.02
N MET A 141 37.40 -10.46 1.15
CA MET A 141 35.94 -10.49 1.28
C MET A 141 35.26 -9.12 1.02
N LEU A 142 36.04 -8.05 0.81
CA LEU A 142 35.52 -6.71 0.49
C LEU A 142 34.75 -6.68 -0.84
N HIS A 143 35.16 -7.51 -1.82
CA HIS A 143 34.43 -7.69 -3.08
C HIS A 143 33.11 -8.47 -2.87
N CYS A 144 33.12 -9.49 -2.00
CA CYS A 144 31.91 -10.21 -1.62
C CYS A 144 30.94 -9.30 -0.85
N ALA A 145 31.45 -8.41 0.00
CA ALA A 145 30.63 -7.45 0.74
C ALA A 145 29.94 -6.45 -0.19
N ARG A 146 30.62 -5.95 -1.24
CA ARG A 146 30.00 -5.09 -2.27
C ARG A 146 28.93 -5.81 -3.08
N LYS A 147 29.19 -7.05 -3.51
CA LYS A 147 28.18 -7.89 -4.16
C LYS A 147 27.00 -8.20 -3.24
N ALA A 148 27.26 -8.45 -1.96
CA ALA A 148 26.21 -8.66 -0.96
C ALA A 148 25.41 -7.37 -0.72
N GLU A 149 26.04 -6.19 -0.70
CA GLU A 149 25.36 -4.90 -0.56
C GLU A 149 24.44 -4.62 -1.76
N GLU A 150 24.87 -4.93 -2.98
CA GLU A 150 24.03 -4.82 -4.19
C GLU A 150 22.89 -5.85 -4.18
N SER A 151 23.16 -7.10 -3.80
CA SER A 151 22.13 -8.13 -3.63
C SER A 151 21.12 -7.81 -2.52
N LEU A 152 21.58 -7.20 -1.42
CA LEU A 152 20.72 -6.73 -0.32
C LEU A 152 19.87 -5.54 -0.79
N LYS A 153 20.40 -4.60 -1.57
CA LYS A 153 19.59 -3.50 -2.14
C LYS A 153 18.46 -4.01 -3.03
N VAL A 154 18.69 -5.09 -3.78
CA VAL A 154 17.63 -5.78 -4.55
C VAL A 154 16.66 -6.50 -3.61
N PHE A 155 17.15 -7.12 -2.53
CA PHE A 155 16.32 -7.77 -1.51
C PHE A 155 15.43 -6.79 -0.72
N PHE A 156 15.83 -5.52 -0.58
CA PHE A 156 15.09 -4.49 0.15
C PHE A 156 14.17 -3.62 -0.73
N SER A 157 13.86 -4.03 -1.96
CA SER A 157 12.80 -3.36 -2.73
C SER A 157 11.44 -3.53 -2.03
N PRO A 158 10.63 -2.47 -1.87
CA PRO A 158 9.30 -2.55 -1.25
C PRO A 158 8.41 -3.66 -1.85
N GLY A 159 8.64 -4.00 -3.12
CA GLY A 159 7.89 -5.03 -3.83
C GLY A 159 8.05 -6.45 -3.27
N LEU A 160 9.20 -6.77 -2.67
CA LEU A 160 9.48 -8.15 -2.23
C LEU A 160 8.52 -8.60 -1.12
N LEU A 161 8.17 -7.70 -0.20
CA LEU A 161 7.18 -8.00 0.85
C LEU A 161 5.83 -8.42 0.24
N PHE A 162 5.37 -7.68 -0.77
CA PHE A 162 4.09 -7.96 -1.42
C PHE A 162 4.15 -9.24 -2.27
N GLU A 163 5.27 -9.49 -2.94
CA GLU A 163 5.52 -10.73 -3.67
C GLU A 163 5.55 -11.95 -2.76
N ALA A 164 6.18 -11.84 -1.58
CA ALA A 164 6.16 -12.88 -0.55
C ALA A 164 4.75 -13.15 -0.01
N LEU A 165 3.88 -12.14 -0.02
CA LEU A 165 2.46 -12.25 0.31
C LEU A 165 1.61 -12.71 -0.88
N GLY A 166 2.21 -13.12 -2.00
CA GLY A 166 1.49 -13.66 -3.16
C GLY A 166 0.94 -12.62 -4.14
N PHE A 167 1.35 -11.36 -4.04
CA PHE A 167 0.93 -10.29 -4.96
C PHE A 167 1.96 -10.03 -6.06
N ARG A 168 1.49 -9.70 -7.25
CA ARG A 168 2.33 -9.05 -8.26
C ARG A 168 2.50 -7.57 -7.89
N TYR A 169 3.73 -7.13 -7.64
CA TYR A 169 4.02 -5.72 -7.36
C TYR A 169 4.29 -4.92 -8.64
N VAL A 170 3.68 -3.73 -8.77
CA VAL A 170 3.93 -2.80 -9.87
C VAL A 170 4.14 -1.40 -9.30
N GLY A 171 5.35 -0.88 -9.43
CA GLY A 171 5.71 0.46 -8.93
C GLY A 171 7.14 0.54 -8.40
N PRO A 172 7.48 1.63 -7.68
CA PRO A 172 6.65 2.81 -7.41
C PRO A 172 6.44 3.66 -8.69
N ILE A 173 5.23 4.19 -8.87
CA ILE A 173 4.89 5.11 -9.98
C ILE A 173 4.68 6.55 -9.48
N GLN A 174 4.76 7.54 -10.37
CA GLN A 174 4.47 8.93 -10.01
C GLN A 174 2.96 9.19 -9.99
N GLY A 175 2.33 9.11 -8.82
CA GLY A 175 0.87 9.22 -8.65
C GLY A 175 0.22 10.54 -9.11
N HIS A 176 1.01 11.60 -9.31
CA HIS A 176 0.53 12.88 -9.87
C HIS A 176 0.62 12.96 -11.40
N ARG A 177 1.11 11.91 -12.07
CA ARG A 177 1.17 11.80 -13.53
C ARG A 177 0.03 10.89 -14.00
N MET A 178 -1.07 11.52 -14.42
CA MET A 178 -2.29 10.80 -14.79
C MET A 178 -2.06 9.83 -15.96
N ASP A 179 -1.21 10.20 -16.92
CA ASP A 179 -0.80 9.34 -18.02
C ASP A 179 -0.18 8.03 -17.53
N VAL A 180 0.76 8.11 -16.57
CA VAL A 180 1.41 6.94 -15.98
C VAL A 180 0.43 6.10 -15.15
N VAL A 181 -0.45 6.76 -14.39
CA VAL A 181 -1.46 6.06 -13.58
C VAL A 181 -2.44 5.31 -14.47
N LEU A 182 -2.95 5.93 -15.53
CA LEU A 182 -3.89 5.29 -16.46
C LEU A 182 -3.24 4.11 -17.17
N GLU A 183 -2.03 4.28 -17.70
CA GLU A 183 -1.27 3.20 -18.34
C GLU A 183 -1.03 2.02 -17.38
N THR A 184 -0.62 2.33 -16.14
CA THR A 184 -0.39 1.29 -15.13
C THR A 184 -1.68 0.55 -14.81
N MET A 185 -2.77 1.27 -14.58
CA MET A 185 -4.08 0.67 -14.28
C MET A 185 -4.59 -0.19 -15.42
N GLU A 186 -4.30 0.15 -16.68
CA GLU A 186 -4.68 -0.68 -17.83
C GLU A 186 -3.85 -1.97 -17.90
N ASN A 187 -2.56 -1.91 -17.55
CA ASN A 187 -1.67 -3.07 -17.54
C ASN A 187 -1.94 -4.05 -16.38
N VAL A 188 -2.60 -3.60 -15.31
CA VAL A 188 -2.83 -4.42 -14.10
C VAL A 188 -4.23 -5.00 -13.96
N LYS A 189 -5.20 -4.54 -14.75
CA LYS A 189 -6.52 -5.19 -14.89
C LYS A 189 -6.38 -6.58 -15.52
#